data_AF-A0A7V7E5I1-F1
#
_entry.id   AF-A0A7V7E5I1-F1
#
_cell.length_a   1.000
_cell.length_b   1.000
_cell.length_c   1.000
_cell.angle_alpha   90.00
_cell.angle_beta   90.00
_cell.angle_gamma   90.00
#
_symmetry.space_group_name_H-M   'P 1'
#
loop_
_entity.id
_entity.type
_entity.pdbx_description
1 polymer ?
#
loop_
_entity_poly.entity_id
_entity_poly.type
_entity_poly.pdbx_seq_one_letter_code
_entity_poly.pdbx_strand_id
1 'polypeptide(L)'
;VDRSFCDDCLACAALCPTNALHAYGTEYSVRQVLAAVERDAPFYARSGGGITLSGGEPLTQAEFALALLREGRRRRLNCAMETCGQVPWEVLRQACGSLQEVFFDIKLIDADRHKAATGAGNARILDNLRRLLADFPAMKVAVRTPVVPGINDTLEDISAILDVLEPYPWVHYELLPYHRLGTQKYAFLGRECEMGEAVLDARRWNDLQALVNLRLPSRRGSTRADTV
;
A
#
# COMPACT_ATOMS: atom_id res chain seq x y z
N VAL A 1 -29.37 -13.08 3.29
CA VAL A 1 -29.29 -12.70 1.86
C VAL A 1 -28.97 -13.95 1.08
N ASP A 2 -29.83 -14.31 0.13
CA ASP A 2 -29.49 -15.35 -0.83
C ASP A 2 -28.51 -14.76 -1.84
N ARG A 3 -27.27 -15.24 -1.85
CA ARG A 3 -26.20 -14.70 -2.70
C ARG A 3 -26.39 -15.05 -4.18
N SER A 4 -27.25 -16.00 -4.52
CA SER A 4 -27.52 -16.38 -5.91
C SER A 4 -28.27 -15.30 -6.71
N PHE A 5 -28.99 -14.41 -6.02
CA PHE A 5 -29.69 -13.27 -6.61
C PHE A 5 -28.97 -11.93 -6.43
N CYS A 6 -27.75 -11.93 -5.88
CA CYS A 6 -26.99 -10.71 -5.61
C CYS A 6 -26.39 -10.16 -6.91
N ASP A 7 -26.69 -8.89 -7.22
CA ASP A 7 -26.12 -8.12 -8.33
C ASP A 7 -25.14 -7.04 -7.84
N ASP A 8 -24.70 -7.14 -6.59
CA ASP A 8 -23.78 -6.23 -5.91
C ASP A 8 -24.28 -4.77 -5.81
N CYS A 9 -25.60 -4.52 -5.93
CA CYS A 9 -26.18 -3.18 -5.83
C CYS A 9 -26.20 -2.58 -4.40
N LEU A 10 -25.92 -3.40 -3.38
CA LEU A 10 -25.95 -3.03 -1.95
C LEU A 10 -27.32 -2.52 -1.42
N ALA A 11 -28.39 -2.53 -2.23
CA ALA A 11 -29.71 -2.05 -1.82
C ALA A 11 -30.28 -2.83 -0.62
N CYS A 12 -29.94 -4.11 -0.51
CA CYS A 12 -30.34 -4.95 0.61
C CYS A 12 -29.75 -4.49 1.95
N ALA A 13 -28.58 -3.84 1.95
CA ALA A 13 -27.99 -3.27 3.16
C ALA A 13 -28.79 -2.05 3.64
N ALA A 14 -29.21 -1.18 2.71
CA ALA A 14 -30.03 0.00 3.03
C ALA A 14 -31.44 -0.37 3.53
N LEU A 15 -31.99 -1.50 3.05
CA LEU A 15 -33.33 -1.98 3.43
C LEU A 15 -33.32 -2.97 4.61
N CYS A 16 -32.16 -3.24 5.22
CA CYS A 16 -32.04 -4.24 6.28
C CYS A 16 -32.69 -3.73 7.58
N PRO A 17 -33.83 -4.29 8.02
CA PRO A 17 -34.57 -3.75 9.16
C PRO A 17 -33.82 -3.86 10.49
N THR A 18 -32.89 -4.81 10.59
CA THR A 18 -32.09 -5.06 11.79
C THR A 18 -30.67 -4.49 11.70
N ASN A 19 -30.31 -3.84 10.59
CA ASN A 19 -28.92 -3.45 10.29
C ASN A 19 -27.92 -4.61 10.38
N ALA A 20 -28.35 -5.85 10.13
CA ALA A 20 -27.43 -7.00 10.08
C ALA A 20 -26.53 -6.98 8.83
N LEU A 21 -26.88 -6.18 7.82
CA LEU A 21 -26.10 -5.97 6.60
C LEU A 21 -25.53 -4.57 6.58
N HIS A 22 -24.23 -4.45 6.34
CA HIS A 22 -23.53 -3.18 6.28
C HIS A 22 -22.78 -3.04 4.95
N ALA A 23 -23.09 -1.96 4.21
CA ALA A 23 -22.23 -1.49 3.14
C ALA A 23 -21.03 -0.75 3.75
N TYR A 24 -19.82 -1.11 3.34
CA TYR A 24 -18.59 -0.45 3.77
C TYR A 24 -18.07 0.49 2.68
N GLY A 25 -17.71 1.70 3.08
CA GLY A 25 -17.29 2.77 2.17
C GLY A 25 -18.34 3.86 2.05
N THR A 26 -17.94 5.00 1.48
CA THR A 26 -18.83 6.13 1.23
C THR A 26 -18.34 6.83 -0.01
N GLU A 27 -19.28 7.23 -0.87
CA GLU A 27 -18.95 7.99 -2.06
C GLU A 27 -18.56 9.43 -1.69
N TYR A 28 -17.42 9.87 -2.21
CA TYR A 28 -16.94 11.23 -2.05
C TYR A 28 -16.56 11.79 -3.42
N SER A 29 -16.90 13.06 -3.65
CA SER A 29 -16.29 13.85 -4.72
C SER A 29 -14.91 14.34 -4.29
N VAL A 30 -14.05 14.64 -5.28
CA VAL A 30 -12.71 15.23 -5.05
C VAL A 30 -12.79 16.47 -4.15
N ARG A 31 -13.80 17.31 -4.38
CA ARG A 31 -14.05 18.51 -3.56
C ARG A 31 -14.34 18.18 -2.10
N GLN A 32 -15.14 17.15 -1.82
CA GLN A 32 -15.44 16.77 -0.44
C GLN A 32 -14.21 16.21 0.27
N VAL A 33 -13.39 15.40 -0.42
CA VAL A 33 -12.12 14.91 0.14
C VAL A 33 -11.17 16.06 0.45
N LEU A 34 -10.97 16.99 -0.50
CA LEU A 34 -10.06 18.11 -0.29
C LEU A 34 -10.55 19.05 0.82
N ALA A 35 -11.86 19.31 0.89
CA ALA A 35 -12.43 20.08 2.00
C ALA A 35 -12.19 19.39 3.35
N ALA A 36 -12.26 18.06 3.40
CA ALA A 36 -11.98 17.30 4.61
C ALA A 36 -10.51 17.41 5.02
N VAL A 37 -9.60 17.27 4.06
CA VAL A 37 -8.13 17.37 4.22
C VAL A 37 -7.73 18.77 4.69
N GLU A 38 -8.27 19.82 4.08
CA GLU A 38 -7.86 21.20 4.35
C GLU A 38 -8.21 21.69 5.76
N ARG A 39 -9.11 20.99 6.47
CA ARG A 39 -9.36 21.26 7.89
C ARG A 39 -8.10 21.13 8.74
N ASP A 40 -7.16 20.29 8.31
CA ASP A 40 -5.89 20.04 8.99
C ASP A 40 -4.71 20.79 8.34
N ALA A 41 -4.97 21.70 7.39
CA ALA A 41 -3.92 22.47 6.72
C ALA A 41 -2.93 23.20 7.66
N PRO A 42 -3.35 23.77 8.80
CA PRO A 42 -2.42 24.38 9.76
C PRO A 42 -1.41 23.37 10.35
N PHE A 43 -1.78 22.09 10.47
CA PHE A 43 -0.88 21.03 10.93
C PHE A 43 0.15 20.70 9.84
N TYR A 44 -0.30 20.52 8.60
CA TYR A 44 0.57 20.20 7.46
C TYR A 44 1.61 21.28 7.20
N ALA A 45 1.24 22.56 7.37
CA ALA A 45 2.16 23.68 7.22
C ALA A 45 3.37 23.61 8.18
N ARG A 46 3.20 22.98 9.34
CA ARG A 46 4.29 22.80 10.34
C ARG A 46 5.03 21.48 10.18
N SER A 47 4.33 20.40 9.81
CA SER A 47 4.92 19.06 9.72
C SER A 47 5.51 18.74 8.36
N GLY A 48 5.21 19.52 7.31
CA GLY A 48 5.49 19.14 5.93
C GLY A 48 4.61 17.98 5.45
N GLY A 49 3.53 17.67 6.16
CA GLY A 49 2.57 16.63 5.79
C GLY A 49 1.65 17.02 4.63
N GLY A 50 0.59 16.24 4.45
CA GLY A 50 -0.39 16.46 3.39
C GLY A 50 -1.32 15.26 3.26
N ILE A 51 -1.54 14.79 2.03
CA ILE A 51 -2.42 13.66 1.74
C ILE A 51 -1.64 12.42 1.31
N THR A 52 -2.09 11.26 1.75
CA THR A 52 -1.61 9.97 1.26
C THR A 52 -2.79 9.18 0.69
N LEU A 53 -2.73 8.82 -0.59
CA LEU A 53 -3.69 7.91 -1.20
C LEU A 53 -3.27 6.47 -0.89
N SER A 54 -4.09 5.72 -0.15
CA SER A 54 -3.85 4.31 0.25
C SER A 54 -5.20 3.54 0.23
N GLY A 55 -5.35 2.50 1.05
CA GLY A 55 -6.54 1.68 1.19
C GLY A 55 -6.35 0.30 0.54
N GLY A 56 -7.03 0.07 -0.58
CA GLY A 56 -6.75 -1.07 -1.45
C GLY A 56 -5.62 -0.72 -2.43
N GLU A 57 -5.95 -0.66 -3.71
CA GLU A 57 -5.08 -0.08 -4.74
C GLU A 57 -5.71 1.22 -5.24
N PRO A 58 -5.21 2.41 -4.87
CA PRO A 58 -5.82 3.70 -5.23
C PRO A 58 -6.05 3.87 -6.73
N LEU A 59 -5.13 3.34 -7.55
CA LEU A 59 -5.19 3.48 -9.00
C LEU A 59 -6.16 2.51 -9.69
N THR A 60 -6.86 1.65 -8.94
CA THR A 60 -8.08 0.98 -9.46
C THR A 60 -9.22 1.96 -9.71
N GLN A 61 -9.22 3.11 -9.01
CA GLN A 61 -10.12 4.25 -9.24
C GLN A 61 -9.34 5.39 -9.88
N ALA A 62 -8.64 5.10 -10.99
CA ALA A 62 -7.67 6.00 -11.60
C ALA A 62 -8.22 7.41 -11.90
N GLU A 63 -9.42 7.53 -12.43
CA GLU A 63 -10.01 8.84 -12.76
C GLU A 63 -10.11 9.73 -11.51
N PHE A 64 -10.68 9.18 -10.43
CA PHE A 64 -10.82 9.88 -9.16
C PHE A 64 -9.46 10.18 -8.51
N ALA A 65 -8.57 9.19 -8.43
CA ALA A 65 -7.26 9.32 -7.81
C ALA A 65 -6.41 10.38 -8.52
N LEU A 66 -6.36 10.35 -9.85
CA LEU A 66 -5.60 11.32 -10.64
C LEU A 66 -6.19 12.74 -10.52
N ALA A 67 -7.52 12.87 -10.52
CA ALA A 67 -8.16 14.17 -10.29
C ALA A 67 -7.84 14.73 -8.89
N LEU A 68 -7.88 13.88 -7.87
CA LEU A 68 -7.55 14.25 -6.50
C LEU A 68 -6.09 14.71 -6.36
N LEU A 69 -5.13 13.98 -6.94
CA LEU A 69 -3.72 14.34 -6.91
C LEU A 69 -3.43 15.66 -7.65
N ARG A 70 -4.06 15.88 -8.82
CA ARG A 70 -3.92 17.13 -9.57
C ARG A 70 -4.43 18.33 -8.78
N GLU A 71 -5.61 18.20 -8.18
CA GLU A 71 -6.21 19.27 -7.38
C GLU A 71 -5.46 19.50 -6.06
N GLY A 72 -4.98 18.43 -5.40
CA GLY A 72 -4.13 18.53 -4.22
C GLY A 72 -2.85 19.31 -4.52
N ARG A 73 -2.19 19.01 -5.65
CA ARG A 73 -1.02 19.76 -6.10
C ARG A 73 -1.33 21.23 -6.41
N ARG A 74 -2.45 21.54 -7.07
CA ARG A 74 -2.90 22.94 -7.30
C ARG A 74 -3.05 23.72 -5.99
N ARG A 75 -3.46 23.04 -4.92
CA ARG A 75 -3.63 23.58 -3.56
C ARG A 75 -2.35 23.56 -2.73
N ARG A 76 -1.21 23.17 -3.33
CA ARG A 76 0.12 23.08 -2.68
C ARG A 76 0.16 22.08 -1.52
N LEU A 77 -0.65 21.03 -1.57
CA LEU A 77 -0.58 19.91 -0.64
C LEU A 77 0.55 18.97 -1.06
N ASN A 78 1.33 18.50 -0.09
CA ASN A 78 2.22 17.38 -0.33
C ASN A 78 1.37 16.12 -0.52
N CYS A 79 1.63 15.39 -1.59
CA CYS A 79 0.88 14.20 -1.98
C CYS A 79 1.81 12.98 -1.96
N ALA A 80 1.40 11.96 -1.22
CA ALA A 80 2.01 10.64 -1.21
C ALA A 80 1.01 9.59 -1.70
N MET A 81 1.51 8.43 -2.11
CA MET A 81 0.67 7.31 -2.51
C MET A 81 1.27 5.99 -2.06
N GLU A 82 0.42 5.10 -1.58
CA GLU A 82 0.74 3.70 -1.34
C GLU A 82 0.15 2.86 -2.47
N THR A 83 0.96 2.01 -3.10
CA THR A 83 0.53 1.21 -4.25
C THR A 83 1.27 -0.12 -4.29
N CYS A 84 0.60 -1.16 -4.79
CA CYS A 84 1.27 -2.40 -5.17
C CYS A 84 1.79 -2.35 -6.61
N GLY A 85 1.52 -1.26 -7.35
CA GLY A 85 2.02 -1.06 -8.71
C GLY A 85 1.39 -1.95 -9.77
N GLN A 86 0.33 -2.71 -9.46
CA GLN A 86 -0.32 -3.62 -10.41
C GLN A 86 -1.33 -2.89 -11.33
N VAL A 87 -0.86 -1.85 -12.03
CA VAL A 87 -1.68 -1.00 -12.91
C VAL A 87 -0.97 -0.69 -14.23
N PRO A 88 -1.67 -0.28 -15.30
CA PRO A 88 -0.99 0.15 -16.52
C PRO A 88 0.00 1.28 -16.22
N TRP A 89 1.21 1.20 -16.78
CA TRP A 89 2.28 2.16 -16.51
C TRP A 89 1.84 3.62 -16.69
N GLU A 90 1.12 3.95 -17.77
CA GLU A 90 0.71 5.33 -18.02
C GLU A 90 -0.21 5.91 -16.94
N VAL A 91 -0.94 5.06 -16.21
CA VAL A 91 -1.74 5.49 -15.06
C VAL A 91 -0.82 5.83 -13.88
N LEU A 92 0.12 4.93 -13.56
CA LEU A 92 1.10 5.15 -12.50
C LEU A 92 1.99 6.36 -12.79
N ARG A 93 2.46 6.52 -14.04
CA ARG A 93 3.29 7.64 -14.50
C ARG A 93 2.57 8.98 -14.33
N GLN A 94 1.29 9.04 -14.67
CA GLN A 94 0.47 10.24 -14.46
C GLN A 94 0.34 10.57 -12.96
N ALA A 95 0.14 9.56 -12.10
CA ALA A 95 0.09 9.76 -10.66
C ALA A 95 1.44 10.29 -10.14
N CYS A 96 2.55 9.66 -10.52
CA CYS A 96 3.92 10.07 -10.14
C CYS A 96 4.21 11.52 -10.50
N GLY A 97 3.66 12.03 -11.61
CA GLY A 97 3.77 13.43 -11.99
C GLY A 97 3.24 14.43 -10.96
N SER A 98 2.42 14.01 -9.99
CA SER A 98 1.85 14.86 -8.93
C SER A 98 2.33 14.52 -7.51
N LEU A 99 3.12 13.45 -7.35
CA LEU A 99 3.54 12.94 -6.05
C LEU A 99 4.88 13.53 -5.61
N GLN A 100 5.11 13.51 -4.29
CA GLN A 100 6.40 13.80 -3.67
C GLN A 100 7.00 12.56 -3.02
N GLU A 101 6.15 11.59 -2.65
CA GLU A 101 6.54 10.34 -2.04
C GLU A 101 5.68 9.17 -2.54
N VAL A 102 6.32 8.01 -2.73
CA VAL A 102 5.64 6.77 -3.09
C VAL A 102 6.08 5.68 -2.13
N PHE A 103 5.09 5.03 -1.50
CA PHE A 103 5.29 3.76 -0.82
C PHE A 103 4.90 2.65 -1.80
N PHE A 104 5.88 1.83 -2.19
CA PHE A 104 5.69 0.82 -3.22
C PHE A 104 5.85 -0.57 -2.61
N ASP A 105 4.78 -1.37 -2.62
CA ASP A 105 4.81 -2.67 -1.97
C ASP A 105 5.35 -3.76 -2.92
N ILE A 106 6.43 -4.42 -2.52
CA ILE A 106 6.92 -5.66 -3.14
C ILE A 106 6.72 -6.79 -2.16
N LYS A 107 6.10 -7.89 -2.61
CA LYS A 107 5.75 -9.01 -1.73
C LYS A 107 6.70 -10.18 -1.89
N LEU A 108 6.95 -10.58 -3.14
CA LEU A 108 7.79 -11.72 -3.52
C LEU A 108 8.38 -11.46 -4.91
N ILE A 109 9.64 -11.87 -5.12
CA ILE A 109 10.29 -11.83 -6.44
C ILE A 109 9.96 -13.08 -7.27
N ASP A 110 9.89 -14.25 -6.62
CA ASP A 110 9.46 -15.48 -7.27
C ASP A 110 8.01 -15.34 -7.79
N ALA A 111 7.83 -15.48 -9.11
CA ALA A 111 6.56 -15.17 -9.77
C ALA A 111 5.46 -16.19 -9.44
N ASP A 112 5.82 -17.47 -9.29
CA ASP A 112 4.87 -18.54 -9.03
C ASP A 112 4.38 -18.48 -7.58
N ARG A 113 5.30 -18.27 -6.62
CA ARG A 113 4.96 -18.05 -5.22
C ARG A 113 4.17 -16.75 -5.04
N HIS A 114 4.53 -15.68 -5.74
CA HIS A 114 3.76 -14.43 -5.70
C HIS A 114 2.32 -14.65 -6.20
N LYS A 115 2.15 -15.35 -7.31
CA LYS A 115 0.82 -15.66 -7.86
C LYS A 115 0.02 -16.57 -6.95
N ALA A 116 0.66 -17.58 -6.35
CA ALA A 116 0.00 -18.46 -5.38
C ALA A 116 -0.50 -17.68 -4.15
N ALA A 117 0.31 -16.74 -3.63
CA ALA A 117 -0.02 -15.99 -2.42
C ALA A 117 -1.01 -14.82 -2.65
N THR A 118 -1.04 -14.23 -3.85
CA THR A 118 -1.80 -12.99 -4.11
C THR A 118 -2.90 -13.15 -5.17
N GLY A 119 -2.91 -14.24 -5.93
CA GLY A 119 -3.77 -14.45 -7.09
C GLY A 119 -3.29 -13.76 -8.37
N ALA A 120 -2.21 -12.96 -8.33
CA ALA A 120 -1.71 -12.20 -9.48
C ALA A 120 -0.20 -12.37 -9.66
N GLY A 121 0.29 -12.31 -10.92
CA GLY A 121 1.73 -12.29 -11.20
C GLY A 121 2.37 -10.92 -10.89
N ASN A 122 3.68 -10.90 -10.66
CA ASN A 122 4.45 -9.71 -10.27
C ASN A 122 5.21 -9.03 -11.42
N ALA A 123 5.19 -9.56 -12.65
CA ALA A 123 5.99 -9.04 -13.76
C ALA A 123 5.74 -7.53 -14.03
N ARG A 124 4.46 -7.12 -14.06
CA ARG A 124 4.07 -5.71 -14.23
C ARG A 124 4.46 -4.86 -13.03
N ILE A 125 4.34 -5.39 -11.81
CA ILE A 125 4.72 -4.69 -10.58
C ILE A 125 6.22 -4.36 -10.62
N LEU A 126 7.05 -5.34 -10.96
CA LEU A 126 8.50 -5.17 -11.05
C LEU A 126 8.92 -4.26 -12.23
N ASP A 127 8.25 -4.35 -13.38
CA ASP A 127 8.46 -3.40 -14.50
C ASP A 127 8.12 -1.96 -14.08
N ASN A 128 6.96 -1.75 -13.47
CA ASN A 128 6.52 -0.45 -13.00
C ASN A 128 7.45 0.13 -11.93
N LEU A 129 7.96 -0.69 -11.00
CA LEU A 129 8.95 -0.24 -10.03
C LEU A 129 10.22 0.24 -10.74
N ARG A 130 10.80 -0.57 -11.63
CA ARG A 130 12.03 -0.19 -12.36
C ARG A 130 11.85 1.11 -13.13
N ARG A 131 10.72 1.28 -13.81
CA ARG A 131 10.42 2.49 -14.58
C ARG A 131 10.18 3.70 -13.67
N LEU A 132 9.51 3.52 -12.53
CA LEU A 132 9.33 4.58 -11.55
C LEU A 132 10.69 5.07 -11.02
N LEU A 133 11.58 4.14 -10.68
CA LEU A 133 12.92 4.48 -10.17
C LEU A 133 13.81 5.12 -11.25
N ALA A 134 13.70 4.69 -12.51
CA ALA A 134 14.45 5.27 -13.62
C ALA A 134 13.94 6.65 -14.03
N ASP A 135 12.62 6.82 -14.15
CA ASP A 135 12.00 8.03 -14.70
C ASP A 135 11.85 9.15 -13.65
N PHE A 136 11.85 8.81 -12.35
CA PHE A 136 11.66 9.76 -11.25
C PHE A 136 12.74 9.66 -10.17
N PRO A 137 14.04 9.86 -10.49
CA PRO A 137 15.16 9.67 -9.56
C PRO A 137 15.19 10.65 -8.38
N ALA A 138 14.39 11.73 -8.44
CA ALA A 138 14.25 12.71 -7.36
C ALA A 138 13.04 12.45 -6.43
N MET A 139 12.21 11.46 -6.76
CA MET A 139 11.05 11.08 -5.95
C MET A 139 11.50 10.40 -4.66
N LYS A 140 10.84 10.70 -3.53
CA LYS A 140 11.04 9.88 -2.32
C LYS A 140 10.33 8.55 -2.53
N VAL A 141 11.08 7.46 -2.54
CA VAL A 141 10.49 6.12 -2.72
C VAL A 141 10.87 5.25 -1.53
N ALA A 142 9.85 4.70 -0.89
CA ALA A 142 9.97 3.69 0.15
C ALA A 142 9.37 2.39 -0.36
N VAL A 143 10.22 1.42 -0.67
CA VAL A 143 9.78 0.06 -0.99
C VAL A 143 9.48 -0.67 0.30
N ARG A 144 8.33 -1.33 0.38
CA ARG A 144 7.87 -2.01 1.60
C ARG A 144 7.54 -3.47 1.32
N THR A 145 7.85 -4.32 2.28
CA THR A 145 7.52 -5.74 2.22
C THR A 145 6.78 -6.17 3.49
N PRO A 146 5.48 -6.49 3.42
CA PRO A 146 4.84 -7.21 4.51
C PRO A 146 5.43 -8.61 4.60
N VAL A 147 6.02 -8.92 5.76
CA VAL A 147 6.64 -10.22 6.04
C VAL A 147 5.60 -11.14 6.65
N VAL A 148 5.14 -12.10 5.85
CA VAL A 148 4.07 -13.04 6.17
C VAL A 148 4.67 -14.42 6.48
N PRO A 149 4.39 -14.99 7.67
CA PRO A 149 4.97 -16.27 8.10
C PRO A 149 4.66 -17.40 7.12
N GLY A 150 5.68 -18.14 6.69
CA GLY A 150 5.56 -19.26 5.77
C GLY A 150 5.37 -18.88 4.30
N ILE A 151 5.29 -17.58 3.98
CA ILE A 151 5.10 -17.10 2.60
C ILE A 151 6.35 -16.39 2.07
N ASN A 152 6.87 -15.41 2.82
CA ASN A 152 8.01 -14.59 2.39
C ASN A 152 8.90 -14.15 3.58
N ASP A 153 9.00 -15.02 4.60
CA ASP A 153 9.72 -14.78 5.85
C ASP A 153 11.13 -15.41 5.90
N THR A 154 11.74 -15.69 4.74
CA THR A 154 13.10 -16.22 4.65
C THR A 154 14.12 -15.16 4.24
N LEU A 155 15.40 -15.40 4.57
CA LEU A 155 16.50 -14.52 4.18
C LEU A 155 16.65 -14.45 2.66
N GLU A 156 16.41 -15.56 1.97
CA GLU A 156 16.46 -15.65 0.51
C GLU A 156 15.38 -14.77 -0.14
N ASP A 157 14.15 -14.79 0.40
CA ASP A 157 13.04 -13.98 -0.11
C ASP A 157 13.35 -12.48 0.01
N ILE A 158 13.84 -12.05 1.18
CA ILE A 158 14.20 -10.66 1.41
C ILE A 158 15.46 -10.27 0.61
N SER A 159 16.45 -11.16 0.50
CA SER A 159 17.66 -10.92 -0.29
C SER A 159 17.34 -10.70 -1.76
N ALA A 160 16.42 -11.48 -2.34
CA ALA A 160 16.01 -11.32 -3.73
C ALA A 160 15.38 -9.93 -3.99
N ILE A 161 14.61 -9.41 -3.03
CA ILE A 161 14.05 -8.05 -3.13
C ILE A 161 15.19 -7.02 -3.06
N LEU A 162 16.13 -7.20 -2.14
CA LEU A 162 17.30 -6.32 -1.99
C LEU A 162 18.17 -6.29 -3.26
N ASP A 163 18.32 -7.42 -3.96
CA ASP A 163 19.04 -7.49 -5.24
C ASP A 163 18.36 -6.64 -6.34
N VAL A 164 17.02 -6.58 -6.36
CA VAL A 164 16.28 -5.70 -7.28
C VAL A 164 16.51 -4.22 -6.96
N LEU A 165 16.71 -3.89 -5.68
CA LEU A 165 16.90 -2.52 -5.20
C LEU A 165 18.36 -2.06 -5.21
N GLU A 166 19.32 -2.98 -5.32
CA GLU A 166 20.76 -2.68 -5.31
C GLU A 166 21.20 -1.56 -6.27
N PRO A 167 20.68 -1.47 -7.52
CA PRO A 167 21.02 -0.37 -8.43
C PRO A 167 20.50 1.01 -7.99
N TYR A 168 19.61 1.08 -6.99
CA TYR A 168 18.90 2.28 -6.56
C TYR A 168 19.17 2.62 -5.09
N PRO A 169 20.42 3.01 -4.72
CA PRO A 169 20.83 3.20 -3.33
C PRO A 169 20.14 4.36 -2.60
N TRP A 170 19.32 5.15 -3.29
CA TRP A 170 18.53 6.25 -2.75
C TRP A 170 17.12 5.80 -2.30
N VAL A 171 16.70 4.59 -2.65
CA VAL A 171 15.42 4.01 -2.25
C VAL A 171 15.49 3.58 -0.78
N HIS A 172 14.48 3.94 -0.01
CA HIS A 172 14.31 3.42 1.35
C HIS A 172 13.63 2.05 1.28
N TYR A 173 14.07 1.09 2.10
CA TYR A 173 13.44 -0.23 2.20
C TYR A 173 12.97 -0.50 3.62
N GLU A 174 11.73 -0.96 3.76
CA GLU A 174 11.10 -1.22 5.06
C GLU A 174 10.44 -2.60 5.08
N LEU A 175 10.73 -3.38 6.12
CA LEU A 175 9.97 -4.59 6.43
C LEU A 175 8.79 -4.21 7.32
N LEU A 176 7.62 -4.76 7.02
CA LEU A 176 6.41 -4.59 7.85
C LEU A 176 6.07 -5.94 8.49
N PRO A 177 6.00 -6.04 9.83
CA PRO A 177 5.66 -7.29 10.48
C PRO A 177 4.19 -7.64 10.21
N TYR A 178 3.91 -8.90 9.89
CA TYR A 178 2.53 -9.36 9.76
C TYR A 178 1.76 -9.16 11.05
N HIS A 179 0.57 -8.58 10.93
CA HIS A 179 -0.39 -8.45 12.01
C HIS A 179 -1.73 -9.08 11.63
N ARG A 180 -2.47 -9.58 12.62
CA ARG A 180 -3.79 -10.20 12.41
C ARG A 180 -4.94 -9.17 12.33
N LEU A 181 -4.63 -7.89 12.17
CA LEU A 181 -5.64 -6.85 11.98
C LEU A 181 -6.43 -7.14 10.69
N GLY A 182 -7.76 -7.26 10.79
CA GLY A 182 -8.64 -7.53 9.66
C GLY A 182 -9.20 -8.96 9.59
N THR A 183 -8.78 -9.89 10.45
CA THR A 183 -9.37 -11.25 10.55
C THR A 183 -10.89 -11.23 10.75
N GLN A 184 -11.40 -10.26 11.53
CA GLN A 184 -12.84 -10.06 11.72
C GLN A 184 -13.60 -9.77 10.41
N LYS A 185 -12.95 -9.14 9.40
CA LYS A 185 -13.58 -8.89 8.09
C LYS A 185 -13.87 -10.18 7.34
N TYR A 186 -13.03 -11.21 7.49
CA TYR A 186 -13.30 -12.53 6.90
C TYR A 186 -14.57 -13.13 7.50
N ALA A 187 -14.74 -13.06 8.83
CA ALA A 187 -15.96 -13.50 9.51
C ALA A 187 -17.20 -12.74 9.01
N PHE A 188 -17.13 -11.42 8.86
CA PHE A 188 -18.24 -10.62 8.30
C PHE A 188 -18.59 -10.99 6.85
N LEU A 189 -17.62 -11.46 6.08
CA LEU A 189 -17.83 -11.93 4.71
C LEU A 189 -18.24 -13.41 4.63
N GLY A 190 -18.33 -14.11 5.76
CA GLY A 190 -18.59 -15.55 5.82
C GLY A 190 -17.44 -16.36 5.21
N ARG A 191 -16.20 -15.90 5.38
CA ARG A 191 -14.98 -16.53 4.87
C ARG A 191 -14.09 -16.95 6.04
N GLU A 192 -13.34 -18.02 5.84
CA GLU A 192 -12.25 -18.40 6.74
C GLU A 192 -10.99 -17.60 6.40
N CYS A 193 -10.24 -17.21 7.44
CA CYS A 193 -8.96 -16.56 7.25
C CYS A 193 -7.88 -17.66 7.13
N GLU A 194 -7.32 -17.86 5.95
CA GLU A 194 -6.32 -18.90 5.68
C GLU A 194 -5.07 -18.79 6.56
N MET A 195 -4.69 -17.56 6.92
CA MET A 195 -3.55 -17.30 7.80
C MET A 195 -3.84 -17.62 9.28
N GLY A 196 -5.10 -17.89 9.66
CA GLY A 196 -5.49 -18.34 10.99
C GLY A 196 -4.84 -17.57 12.14
N GLU A 197 -4.02 -18.30 12.91
CA GLU A 197 -3.27 -17.83 14.09
C GLU A 197 -1.79 -17.55 13.81
N ALA A 198 -1.38 -17.40 12.55
CA ALA A 198 0.01 -17.19 12.20
C ALA A 198 0.63 -15.99 12.94
N VAL A 199 1.80 -16.23 13.52
CA VAL A 199 2.64 -15.23 14.20
C VAL A 199 4.02 -15.31 13.59
N LEU A 200 4.61 -14.14 13.34
CA LEU A 200 5.98 -14.06 12.87
C LEU A 200 6.95 -14.36 14.01
N ASP A 201 7.80 -15.36 13.82
CA ASP A 201 8.81 -15.73 14.80
C ASP A 201 9.77 -14.57 15.05
N ALA A 202 10.00 -14.25 16.34
CA ALA A 202 10.79 -13.09 16.73
C ALA A 202 12.26 -13.20 16.31
N ARG A 203 12.81 -14.43 16.30
CA ARG A 203 14.18 -14.65 15.86
C ARG A 203 14.30 -14.43 14.35
N ARG A 204 13.40 -15.03 13.56
CA ARG A 204 13.32 -14.76 12.11
C ARG A 204 13.19 -13.28 11.82
N TRP A 205 12.28 -12.58 12.49
CA TRP A 205 12.12 -11.14 12.33
C TRP A 205 13.42 -10.36 12.57
N ASN A 206 14.12 -10.65 13.66
CA ASN A 206 15.40 -10.01 13.97
C ASN A 206 16.47 -10.31 12.92
N ASP A 207 16.53 -11.56 12.42
CA ASP A 207 17.48 -11.97 11.39
C ASP A 207 17.21 -11.23 10.06
N LEU A 208 15.93 -11.07 9.67
CA LEU A 208 15.54 -10.30 8.49
C LEU A 208 15.89 -8.81 8.64
N GLN A 209 15.64 -8.22 9.81
CA GLN A 209 16.02 -6.84 10.10
C GLN A 209 17.54 -6.64 10.05
N ALA A 210 18.31 -7.59 10.58
CA ALA A 210 19.77 -7.57 10.53
C ALA A 210 20.29 -7.63 9.08
N LEU A 211 19.70 -8.47 8.23
CA LEU A 211 20.02 -8.54 6.81
C LEU A 211 19.78 -7.19 6.10
N VAL A 212 18.61 -6.58 6.32
CA VAL A 212 18.29 -5.29 5.71
C VAL A 212 19.26 -4.20 6.18
N ASN A 213 19.54 -4.13 7.48
CA ASN A 213 20.47 -3.14 8.04
C ASN A 213 21.90 -3.33 7.52
N LEU A 214 22.31 -4.57 7.23
CA LEU A 214 23.62 -4.87 6.66
C LEU A 214 23.74 -4.42 5.20
N ARG A 215 22.70 -4.66 4.38
CA ARG A 215 22.74 -4.38 2.93
C ARG A 215 22.31 -2.95 2.56
N LEU A 216 21.42 -2.36 3.35
CA LEU A 216 20.91 -0.99 3.19
C LEU A 216 20.98 -0.28 4.53
N PRO A 217 22.18 0.13 4.99
CA PRO A 217 22.30 0.84 6.25
C PRO A 217 21.42 2.09 6.20
N SER A 218 20.40 2.11 7.06
CA SER A 218 19.42 3.20 7.12
C SER A 218 20.16 4.54 7.21
N ARG A 219 20.00 5.39 6.20
CA ARG A 219 20.40 6.80 6.30
C ARG A 219 19.42 7.44 7.27
N ARG A 220 19.77 7.48 8.57
CA ARG A 220 19.00 8.22 9.58
C ARG A 220 18.81 9.66 9.09
N GLY A 221 17.60 9.98 8.67
CA GLY A 221 17.31 11.24 8.00
C GLY A 221 15.85 11.46 7.66
N SER A 222 14.92 11.09 8.55
CA SER A 222 13.58 11.66 8.66
C SER A 222 12.89 11.03 9.88
N THR A 223 12.79 11.81 10.95
CA THR A 223 12.05 11.51 12.17
C THR A 223 10.62 11.09 11.86
N ARG A 224 10.28 9.81 12.01
CA ARG A 224 8.94 9.41 12.45
C ARG A 224 9.00 9.31 13.97
N ALA A 225 8.21 10.17 14.61
CA ALA A 225 7.99 10.12 16.04
C ALA A 225 7.30 8.79 16.37
N ASP A 226 7.89 8.06 17.31
CA ASP A 226 7.23 6.96 18.00
C ASP A 226 6.02 7.53 18.75
N THR A 227 4.82 7.32 18.20
CA THR A 227 3.57 7.44 18.97
C THR A 227 3.36 6.14 19.76
N VAL A 228 3.53 6.25 21.07
CA VAL A 228 2.81 5.45 22.07
C VAL A 228 1.40 6.01 22.20
#